data_AF-A0A7R7VJ12-F1
#
_entry.id   AF-A0A7R7VJ12-F1
#
_cell.length_a   1.000
_cell.length_b   1.000
_cell.length_c   1.000
_cell.angle_alpha   90.00
_cell.angle_beta   90.00
_cell.angle_gamma   90.00
#
_symmetry.space_group_name_H-M   'P 1'
#
loop_
_entity.id
_entity.type
_entity.pdbx_description
1 polymer ?
#
loop_
_entity_poly.entity_id
_entity_poly.type
_entity_poly.pdbx_seq_one_letter_code
_entity_poly.pdbx_strand_id
1 'polypeptide(L)'
;MSLPFLSELISALQAKIDAACDPTVNHHIPGVVSIVVDSHGAEKFAYASGMRGIGSGIPMSLDNIFRIASCTKLITSIACLQLVEERLIDLDDVSFLEALLPELKDVDNCPPHIR
;
A
#
# COMPACT_ATOMS: atom_id res chain seq x y z
N MET A 1 15.74 -12.02 -22.30
CA MET A 1 17.14 -12.30 -21.96
C MET A 1 17.14 -12.87 -20.55
N SER A 2 17.28 -14.18 -20.39
CA SER A 2 17.25 -14.84 -19.08
C SER A 2 18.54 -14.53 -18.34
N LEU A 3 18.43 -13.81 -17.22
CA LEU A 3 19.56 -13.51 -16.35
C LEU A 3 19.92 -14.81 -15.60
N PRO A 4 21.15 -15.35 -15.77
CA PRO A 4 21.53 -16.66 -15.22
C PRO A 4 21.60 -16.68 -13.67
N PHE A 5 21.52 -15.53 -13.02
CA PHE A 5 21.55 -15.36 -11.56
C PHE A 5 20.16 -15.12 -10.94
N LEU A 6 19.09 -15.11 -11.75
CA LEU A 6 17.76 -14.74 -11.27
C LEU A 6 17.22 -15.74 -10.23
N SER A 7 17.47 -17.03 -10.42
CA SER A 7 17.04 -18.08 -9.48
C SER A 7 17.75 -17.98 -8.13
N GLU A 8 19.06 -17.70 -8.13
CA GLU A 8 19.85 -17.50 -6.92
C GLU A 8 19.39 -16.26 -6.16
N LEU A 9 19.11 -15.16 -6.87
CA LEU A 9 18.57 -13.95 -6.27
C LEU A 9 17.19 -14.17 -5.65
N ILE A 10 16.28 -14.84 -6.36
CA ILE A 10 14.93 -15.17 -5.84
C ILE A 10 15.04 -15.99 -4.57
N SER A 11 15.90 -17.02 -4.57
CA SER A 11 16.13 -17.88 -3.41
C SER A 11 16.70 -17.10 -2.23
N ALA A 12 17.65 -16.19 -2.49
CA ALA A 12 18.23 -15.32 -1.47
C ALA A 12 17.21 -14.32 -0.90
N LEU A 13 16.30 -13.79 -1.72
CA LEU A 13 15.20 -12.92 -1.27
C LEU A 13 14.20 -13.67 -0.40
N GLN A 14 13.79 -14.88 -0.81
CA GLN A 14 12.91 -15.76 -0.03
C GLN A 14 13.51 -16.03 1.34
N ALA A 15 14.78 -16.49 1.39
CA ALA A 15 15.47 -16.78 2.63
C ALA A 15 15.56 -15.58 3.58
N LYS A 16 15.74 -14.36 3.05
CA LYS A 16 15.72 -13.14 3.87
C LYS A 16 14.33 -12.82 4.43
N ILE A 17 13.28 -13.00 3.63
CA ILE A 17 11.90 -12.78 4.06
C ILE A 17 11.50 -13.81 5.11
N ASP A 18 11.88 -15.06 4.92
CA ASP A 18 11.66 -16.15 5.89
C ASP A 18 12.34 -15.86 7.21
N ALA A 19 13.63 -15.48 7.19
CA ALA A 19 14.36 -15.11 8.38
C ALA A 19 13.72 -13.92 9.13
N ALA A 20 13.11 -12.97 8.41
CA ALA A 20 12.42 -11.83 9.03
C ALA A 20 11.12 -12.23 9.73
N CYS A 21 10.45 -13.29 9.24
CA CYS A 21 9.20 -13.82 9.79
C CYS A 21 9.41 -15.00 10.75
N ASP A 22 10.66 -15.43 10.97
CA ASP A 22 10.98 -16.53 11.85
C ASP A 22 10.56 -16.20 13.29
N PRO A 23 9.57 -16.88 13.87
CA PRO A 23 9.06 -16.57 15.19
C PRO A 23 10.07 -16.90 16.30
N THR A 24 11.18 -17.60 16.02
CA THR A 24 12.25 -17.88 16.98
C THR A 24 13.27 -16.74 17.07
N VAL A 25 13.36 -15.92 16.02
CA VAL A 25 14.31 -14.81 15.91
C VAL A 25 13.62 -13.46 16.07
N ASN A 26 12.39 -13.32 15.56
CA ASN A 26 11.65 -12.07 15.55
C ASN A 26 10.16 -12.28 15.82
N HIS A 27 9.69 -11.80 16.98
CA HIS A 27 8.28 -11.91 17.37
C HIS A 27 7.38 -10.77 16.84
N HIS A 28 7.93 -9.76 16.17
CA HIS A 28 7.19 -8.55 15.78
C HIS A 28 6.58 -8.63 14.39
N ILE A 29 7.12 -9.49 13.52
CA ILE A 29 6.69 -9.63 12.13
C ILE A 29 6.02 -11.00 11.99
N PRO A 30 4.68 -11.10 12.15
CA PRO A 30 4.00 -12.39 12.07
C PRO A 30 4.07 -12.98 10.66
N GLY A 31 4.06 -12.14 9.62
CA GLY A 31 4.22 -12.56 8.24
C GLY A 31 4.29 -11.38 7.28
N VAL A 32 4.77 -11.65 6.07
CA VAL A 32 5.06 -10.66 5.03
C VAL A 32 4.62 -11.19 3.67
N VAL A 33 4.10 -10.30 2.84
CA VAL A 33 3.94 -10.52 1.40
C VAL A 33 4.81 -9.50 0.67
N SER A 34 5.60 -9.95 -0.30
CA SER A 34 6.49 -9.11 -1.10
C SER A 34 6.30 -9.40 -2.58
N ILE A 35 6.14 -8.35 -3.38
CA ILE A 35 5.92 -8.43 -4.82
C ILE A 35 6.84 -7.42 -5.51
N VAL A 36 7.51 -7.83 -6.59
CA VAL A 36 8.36 -6.99 -7.42
C VAL A 36 7.86 -7.04 -8.86
N VAL A 37 7.60 -5.87 -9.43
CA VAL A 37 7.08 -5.71 -10.79
C VAL A 37 8.02 -4.77 -11.56
N ASP A 38 8.28 -5.07 -12.83
CA ASP A 38 9.09 -4.19 -13.69
C ASP A 38 8.27 -3.02 -14.27
N SER A 39 8.97 -2.12 -14.99
CA SER A 39 8.34 -0.96 -15.65
C SER A 39 7.36 -1.32 -16.76
N HIS A 40 7.37 -2.57 -17.24
CA HIS A 40 6.43 -3.08 -18.23
C HIS A 40 5.23 -3.78 -17.58
N GLY A 41 5.15 -3.79 -16.25
CA GLY A 41 4.08 -4.45 -15.50
C GLY A 41 4.27 -5.95 -15.34
N ALA A 42 5.43 -6.51 -15.71
CA ALA A 42 5.68 -7.94 -15.55
C ALA A 42 6.17 -8.25 -14.13
N GLU A 43 5.44 -9.13 -13.43
CA GLU A 43 5.84 -9.67 -12.14
C GLU A 43 7.16 -10.45 -12.27
N LYS A 44 8.13 -10.09 -11.43
CA LYS A 44 9.44 -10.76 -11.35
C LYS A 44 9.58 -11.64 -10.11
N PHE A 45 8.78 -11.35 -9.10
CA PHE A 45 8.82 -12.01 -7.81
C PHE A 45 7.50 -11.77 -7.07
N ALA A 46 6.92 -12.82 -6.51
CA ALA A 46 5.85 -12.75 -5.54
C ALA A 46 6.07 -13.84 -4.50
N TYR A 47 6.07 -13.46 -3.22
CA TYR A 47 6.31 -14.41 -2.13
C TYR A 47 5.59 -14.00 -0.85
N ALA A 48 5.02 -14.99 -0.17
CA ALA A 48 4.37 -14.85 1.13
C ALA A 48 5.11 -15.72 2.14
N SER A 49 5.40 -15.18 3.32
CA SER A 49 6.05 -15.91 4.41
C SER A 49 5.38 -15.60 5.76
N GLY A 50 5.55 -16.52 6.70
CA GLY A 50 4.99 -16.44 8.05
C GLY A 50 3.49 -16.74 8.11
N MET A 51 2.84 -16.14 9.11
CA MET A 51 1.45 -16.33 9.48
C MET A 51 0.67 -15.03 9.34
N ARG A 52 -0.63 -15.13 9.04
CA ARG A 52 -1.54 -13.99 8.86
C ARG A 52 -1.64 -13.07 10.08
N GLY A 53 -1.33 -13.59 11.25
CA GLY A 53 -1.36 -12.85 12.50
C GLY A 53 -0.78 -13.66 13.65
N ILE A 54 -0.40 -12.95 14.71
CA ILE A 54 0.17 -13.54 15.93
C ILE A 54 -0.82 -14.55 16.50
N GLY A 55 -0.39 -15.79 16.67
CA GLY A 55 -1.20 -16.88 17.23
C GLY A 55 -2.34 -17.39 16.33
N SER A 56 -2.52 -16.90 15.10
CA SER A 56 -3.62 -17.35 14.24
C SER A 56 -3.44 -18.79 13.73
N GLY A 57 -2.20 -19.27 13.63
CA GLY A 57 -1.86 -20.56 13.04
C GLY A 57 -2.16 -20.67 11.54
N ILE A 58 -2.61 -19.59 10.90
CA ILE A 58 -2.98 -19.56 9.48
C ILE A 58 -1.80 -19.00 8.69
N PRO A 59 -1.28 -19.75 7.70
CA PRO A 59 -0.15 -19.29 6.89
C PRO A 59 -0.52 -18.08 6.04
N MET A 60 0.47 -17.22 5.79
CA MET A 60 0.34 -16.10 4.87
C MET A 60 0.19 -16.61 3.44
N SER A 61 -0.62 -15.92 2.63
CA SER A 61 -0.82 -16.16 1.20
C SER A 61 -0.85 -14.84 0.42
N LEU A 62 -0.56 -14.90 -0.88
CA LEU A 62 -0.65 -13.75 -1.79
C LEU A 62 -2.07 -13.19 -1.92
N ASP A 63 -3.09 -14.02 -1.71
CA ASP A 63 -4.50 -13.62 -1.79
C ASP A 63 -5.06 -13.03 -0.47
N ASN A 64 -4.22 -12.90 0.56
CA ASN A 64 -4.69 -12.32 1.81
C ASN A 64 -4.97 -10.82 1.68
N ILE A 65 -6.08 -10.37 2.28
CA ILE A 65 -6.49 -8.97 2.29
C ILE A 65 -5.81 -8.26 3.47
N PHE A 66 -5.10 -7.18 3.18
CA PHE A 66 -4.42 -6.34 4.17
C PHE A 66 -5.11 -5.00 4.34
N ARG A 67 -5.11 -4.48 5.57
CA ARG A 67 -5.46 -3.09 5.84
C ARG A 67 -4.24 -2.21 5.54
N ILE A 68 -4.27 -1.50 4.42
CA ILE A 68 -3.14 -0.68 3.94
C ILE A 68 -3.08 0.73 4.54
N ALA A 69 -4.07 1.10 5.37
CA ALA A 69 -4.13 2.37 6.11
C ALA A 69 -3.81 3.60 5.23
N SER A 70 -2.84 4.45 5.62
CA SER A 70 -2.51 5.68 4.90
C SER A 70 -2.05 5.47 3.46
N CYS A 71 -1.64 4.26 3.04
CA CYS A 71 -1.35 3.98 1.63
C CYS A 71 -2.59 4.21 0.73
N THR A 72 -3.81 4.18 1.28
CA THR A 72 -5.02 4.56 0.55
C THR A 72 -4.97 5.99 0.01
N LYS A 73 -4.21 6.91 0.62
CA LYS A 73 -4.04 8.28 0.12
C LYS A 73 -3.48 8.31 -1.30
N LEU A 74 -2.60 7.36 -1.66
CA LEU A 74 -2.08 7.26 -3.02
C LEU A 74 -3.21 7.02 -4.03
N ILE A 75 -4.13 6.11 -3.71
CA ILE A 75 -5.29 5.80 -4.56
C ILE A 75 -6.19 7.04 -4.68
N THR A 76 -6.46 7.72 -3.55
CA THR A 76 -7.24 8.97 -3.55
C THR A 76 -6.57 10.05 -4.39
N SER A 77 -5.25 10.25 -4.25
CA SER A 77 -4.51 11.22 -5.04
C SER A 77 -4.58 10.92 -6.54
N ILE A 78 -4.46 9.65 -6.94
CA ILE A 78 -4.63 9.26 -8.35
C ILE A 78 -6.04 9.61 -8.84
N ALA A 79 -7.08 9.28 -8.07
CA ALA A 79 -8.46 9.61 -8.44
C ALA A 79 -8.68 11.13 -8.56
N CYS A 80 -8.13 11.93 -7.64
CA CYS A 80 -8.19 13.39 -7.73
C CYS A 80 -7.46 13.91 -8.97
N LEU A 81 -6.27 13.40 -9.28
CA LEU A 81 -5.52 13.82 -10.46
C LEU A 81 -6.21 13.44 -11.77
N GLN A 82 -6.92 12.31 -11.82
CA GLN A 82 -7.78 11.96 -12.96
C GLN A 82 -8.89 13.01 -13.19
N LEU A 83 -9.51 13.52 -12.12
CA LEU A 83 -10.51 14.59 -12.22
C LEU A 83 -9.90 15.92 -12.68
N VAL A 84 -8.64 16.20 -12.31
CA VAL A 84 -7.89 17.36 -12.81
C VAL A 84 -7.61 17.24 -14.30
N GLU A 85 -7.20 16.06 -14.77
CA GLU A 85 -7.00 15.79 -16.21
C GLU A 85 -8.29 15.99 -17.02
N GLU A 86 -9.43 15.61 -16.45
CA GLU A 86 -10.77 15.83 -17.03
C GLU A 86 -11.29 17.27 -16.89
N ARG A 87 -10.53 18.16 -16.23
CA ARG A 87 -10.90 19.56 -15.91
C ARG A 87 -12.18 19.68 -15.10
N LEU A 88 -12.49 18.69 -14.27
CA LEU A 88 -13.64 18.71 -13.36
C LEU A 88 -13.31 19.40 -12.04
N ILE A 89 -12.04 19.40 -11.66
CA ILE A 89 -11.50 20.14 -10.52
C ILE A 89 -10.17 20.77 -10.93
N ASP A 90 -9.75 21.82 -10.24
CA ASP A 90 -8.45 22.44 -10.39
C ASP A 90 -7.69 22.38 -9.05
N LEU A 91 -6.37 22.22 -9.09
CA LEU A 91 -5.53 22.12 -7.89
C LEU A 91 -5.28 23.48 -7.24
N ASP A 92 -5.30 24.55 -8.03
CA ASP A 92 -4.92 25.90 -7.60
C ASP A 92 -6.13 26.83 -7.42
N ASP A 93 -7.34 26.39 -7.78
CA ASP A 93 -8.57 27.17 -7.66
C ASP A 93 -9.43 26.72 -6.46
N VAL A 94 -9.40 27.54 -5.42
CA VAL A 94 -10.17 27.35 -4.18
C VAL A 94 -11.69 27.35 -4.43
N SER A 95 -12.17 28.01 -5.51
CA SER A 95 -13.60 28.06 -5.80
C SER A 95 -14.20 26.69 -6.11
N PHE A 96 -13.41 25.76 -6.68
CA PHE A 96 -13.83 24.37 -6.90
C PHE A 96 -14.01 23.63 -5.58
N LEU A 97 -13.08 23.79 -4.64
CA LEU A 97 -13.16 23.18 -3.31
C LEU A 97 -14.40 23.69 -2.56
N GLU A 98 -14.62 25.00 -2.60
CA GLU A 98 -15.75 25.67 -1.97
C GLU A 98 -17.12 25.30 -2.56
N ALA A 99 -17.18 25.01 -3.87
CA ALA A 99 -18.39 24.52 -4.53
C ALA A 99 -18.69 23.06 -4.17
N LEU A 100 -17.64 22.23 -4.02
CA LEU A 100 -17.77 20.81 -3.72
C LEU A 100 -18.02 20.54 -2.23
N LEU A 101 -17.35 21.28 -1.34
CA LEU A 101 -17.36 21.12 0.11
C LEU A 101 -17.61 22.48 0.80
N PRO A 102 -18.82 23.03 0.70
CA PRO A 102 -19.14 24.35 1.26
C PRO A 102 -18.93 24.46 2.77
N GLU A 103 -18.95 23.35 3.51
CA GLU A 103 -18.65 23.28 4.94
C GLU A 103 -17.19 23.63 5.27
N LEU A 104 -16.28 23.53 4.30
CA LEU A 104 -14.87 23.89 4.48
C LEU A 104 -14.59 25.39 4.27
N LYS A 105 -15.61 26.21 4.00
CA LYS A 105 -15.44 27.68 3.90
C LYS A 105 -15.05 28.33 5.23
N ASP A 106 -15.54 27.77 6.32
CA ASP A 106 -15.42 28.33 7.67
C ASP A 106 -14.56 27.43 8.58
N VAL A 107 -13.37 26.98 8.11
CA VAL A 107 -12.49 26.08 8.91
C VAL A 107 -12.09 26.73 10.25
N ASP A 108 -11.98 28.06 10.30
CA ASP A 108 -11.71 28.81 11.53
C ASP A 108 -12.90 28.83 12.52
N ASN A 109 -14.11 28.52 12.04
CA ASN A 109 -15.37 28.51 12.80
C ASN A 109 -15.95 27.09 12.99
N CYS A 110 -15.12 26.06 12.79
CA CYS A 110 -15.53 24.67 12.95
C CYS A 110 -16.07 24.42 14.38
N PRO A 111 -17.32 23.97 14.53
CA PRO A 111 -17.89 23.76 15.84
C PRO A 111 -17.19 22.58 16.55
N PRO A 112 -17.05 22.62 17.89
CA PRO A 112 -16.09 21.81 18.64
C PRO A 112 -16.27 20.28 18.58
N HIS A 113 -17.34 19.78 17.97
CA HIS A 113 -17.65 18.36 17.82
C HIS A 113 -16.98 17.69 16.61
N ILE A 114 -16.23 18.45 15.79
CA ILE A 114 -15.51 17.94 14.60
C ILE A 114 -13.97 18.06 14.77
N ARG A 115 -13.47 18.40 15.97
CA ARG A 115 -12.02 18.35 16.30
C ARG A 115 -11.55 16.97 16.74
#